data_AF-A0A849CB34-F1
#
_entry.id   AF-A0A849CB34-F1
#
_cell.length_a   1.000
_cell.length_b   1.000
_cell.length_c   1.000
_cell.angle_alpha   90.00
_cell.angle_beta   90.00
_cell.angle_gamma   90.00
#
_symmetry.space_group_name_H-M   'P 1'
#
loop_
_entity.id
_entity.type
_entity.pdbx_description
1 polymer ?
#
loop_
_entity_poly.entity_id
_entity_poly.type
_entity_poly.pdbx_seq_one_letter_code
_entity_poly.pdbx_strand_id
1 'polypeptide(L)'
;MFHNETTPSFVARLAAANHITPEDMHGYLGGSDPDWIDLEWTSIATGYPVETLVDRLPAFAYPGLHRLTIGTTCRHCAARRNTTSPVEIYRDPHSNVCLRHQLWIGGHGHQSQLDLTALPEVTASQRIHRRLARRHGTHPTAIAFHDASEIAHRRTRQPTWPTHLRQRLENGFYQQDPLQATTTEIDIITYPDAVTMTTILVHRDTQLDPHHIK
;
A
#
# COMPACT_ATOMS: atom_id res chain seq x y z
N MET A 1 1.42 -7.41 16.24
CA MET A 1 0.72 -7.62 14.95
C MET A 1 0.76 -6.37 14.09
N PHE A 2 0.75 -6.50 12.77
CA PHE A 2 0.65 -5.39 11.83
C PHE A 2 -0.78 -5.28 11.29
N HIS A 3 -1.21 -4.08 10.91
CA HIS A 3 -2.53 -3.90 10.30
C HIS A 3 -2.48 -4.40 8.84
N ASN A 4 -3.54 -5.09 8.44
CA ASN A 4 -3.68 -5.73 7.13
C ASN A 4 -2.55 -6.71 6.79
N GLU A 5 -1.93 -7.34 7.79
CA GLU A 5 -0.87 -8.33 7.59
C GLU A 5 -1.42 -9.55 6.85
N THR A 6 -0.65 -10.09 5.89
CA THR A 6 -1.05 -11.32 5.20
C THR A 6 -0.87 -12.53 6.13
N THR A 7 -1.68 -13.58 5.95
CA THR A 7 -1.54 -14.81 6.73
C THR A 7 -0.13 -15.41 6.58
N PRO A 8 0.44 -15.54 5.37
CA PRO A 8 1.81 -16.05 5.22
C PRO A 8 2.87 -15.21 5.96
N SER A 9 2.79 -13.88 5.91
CA SER A 9 3.71 -12.99 6.63
C SER A 9 3.58 -13.15 8.15
N PHE A 10 2.35 -13.22 8.66
CA PHE A 10 2.10 -13.43 10.08
C PHE A 10 2.67 -14.77 10.57
N VAL A 11 2.37 -15.86 9.85
CA VAL A 11 2.87 -17.21 10.16
C VAL A 11 4.39 -17.26 10.11
N ALA A 12 5.02 -16.70 9.07
CA ALA A 12 6.48 -16.69 8.95
C ALA A 12 7.16 -15.94 10.10
N ARG A 13 6.59 -14.81 10.53
CA ARG A 13 7.10 -14.04 11.68
C ARG A 13 6.92 -14.77 13.00
N LEU A 14 5.76 -15.41 13.20
CA LEU A 14 5.50 -16.19 14.39
C LEU A 14 6.42 -17.42 14.46
N ALA A 15 6.62 -18.10 13.33
CA ALA A 15 7.57 -19.21 13.20
C ALA A 15 9.00 -18.78 13.55
N ALA A 16 9.47 -17.66 12.98
CA ALA A 16 10.79 -17.12 13.27
C ALA A 16 10.97 -16.78 14.76
N ALA A 17 9.94 -16.24 15.41
CA ALA A 17 9.95 -15.94 16.85
C ALA A 17 9.97 -17.20 17.74
N ASN A 18 9.48 -18.33 17.22
CA ASN A 18 9.44 -19.62 17.92
C ASN A 18 10.52 -20.60 17.44
N HIS A 19 11.45 -20.16 16.59
CA HIS A 19 12.53 -20.97 16.04
C HIS A 19 12.09 -22.27 15.34
N ILE A 20 10.93 -22.24 14.68
CA ILE A 20 10.43 -23.34 13.84
C ILE A 20 10.22 -22.88 12.39
N THR A 21 9.94 -23.82 11.48
CA THR A 21 9.66 -23.47 10.09
C THR A 21 8.27 -22.85 9.93
N PRO A 22 8.05 -22.00 8.91
CA PRO A 22 6.70 -21.49 8.61
C PRO A 22 5.70 -22.61 8.30
N GLU A 23 6.14 -23.71 7.70
CA GLU A 23 5.30 -24.88 7.39
C GLU A 23 4.83 -25.59 8.68
N ASP A 24 5.75 -25.84 9.61
CA ASP A 24 5.41 -26.43 10.92
C ASP A 24 4.47 -25.51 11.70
N MET A 25 4.77 -24.21 11.74
CA MET A 25 3.91 -23.21 12.40
C MET A 25 2.52 -23.18 11.78
N HIS A 26 2.43 -23.21 10.45
CA HIS A 26 1.16 -23.27 9.75
C HIS A 26 0.34 -24.51 10.15
N GLY A 27 0.97 -25.68 10.19
CA GLY A 27 0.35 -26.92 10.65
C GLY A 27 -0.11 -26.85 12.12
N TYR A 28 0.70 -26.28 13.01
CA TYR A 28 0.32 -26.09 14.42
C TYR A 28 -0.86 -25.15 14.60
N LEU A 29 -1.05 -24.17 13.70
CA LEU A 29 -2.19 -23.27 13.69
C LEU A 29 -3.42 -23.87 12.98
N GLY A 30 -3.38 -25.17 12.66
CA GLY A 30 -4.48 -25.88 12.01
C GLY A 30 -4.63 -25.58 10.52
N GLY A 31 -3.65 -24.93 9.89
CA GLY A 31 -3.78 -24.46 8.52
C GLY A 31 -3.86 -25.58 7.48
N SER A 32 -4.79 -25.44 6.53
CA SER A 32 -5.04 -26.40 5.45
C SER A 32 -4.70 -25.89 4.05
N ASP A 33 -4.51 -24.58 3.90
CA ASP A 33 -4.14 -23.85 2.68
C ASP A 33 -3.24 -22.67 3.09
N PRO A 34 -2.22 -22.26 2.31
CA PRO A 34 -1.30 -21.16 2.65
C PRO A 34 -1.91 -19.89 3.25
N ASP A 35 -3.13 -19.51 2.85
CA ASP A 35 -3.79 -18.29 3.32
C ASP A 35 -4.73 -18.51 4.53
N TRP A 36 -4.94 -19.75 4.94
CA TRP A 36 -5.92 -20.14 5.94
C TRP A 36 -5.30 -20.83 7.16
N ILE A 37 -5.62 -20.31 8.34
CA ILE A 37 -5.28 -20.90 9.65
C ILE A 37 -6.55 -20.89 10.52
N ASP A 38 -6.62 -21.73 11.55
CA ASP A 38 -7.78 -21.79 12.44
C ASP A 38 -7.79 -20.58 13.39
N LEU A 39 -8.86 -19.78 13.36
CA LEU A 39 -8.96 -18.52 14.11
C LEU A 39 -8.97 -18.72 15.64
N GLU A 40 -9.79 -19.65 16.12
CA GLU A 40 -9.96 -19.88 17.56
C GLU A 40 -8.68 -20.48 18.14
N TRP A 41 -8.12 -21.46 17.45
CA TRP A 41 -6.86 -22.07 17.83
C TRP A 41 -5.69 -21.10 17.76
N THR A 42 -5.63 -20.24 16.74
CA THR A 42 -4.62 -19.17 16.66
C THR A 42 -4.73 -18.22 17.83
N SER A 43 -5.94 -17.86 18.26
CA SER A 43 -6.16 -17.02 19.43
C SER A 43 -5.59 -17.66 20.70
N ILE A 44 -5.88 -18.95 20.92
CA ILE A 44 -5.37 -19.73 22.06
C ILE A 44 -3.84 -19.82 22.02
N ALA A 45 -3.27 -20.22 20.89
CA ALA A 45 -1.83 -20.47 20.74
C ALA A 45 -0.99 -19.19 20.85
N THR A 46 -1.51 -18.06 20.39
CA THR A 46 -0.77 -16.79 20.35
C THR A 46 -1.08 -15.86 21.52
N GLY A 47 -2.19 -16.11 22.23
CA GLY A 47 -2.71 -15.22 23.27
C GLY A 47 -3.32 -13.92 22.74
N TYR A 48 -3.44 -13.74 21.43
CA TYR A 48 -4.14 -12.59 20.86
C TYR A 48 -5.66 -12.81 20.87
N PRO A 49 -6.46 -11.82 21.31
CA PRO A 49 -7.92 -11.92 21.23
C PRO A 49 -8.39 -12.11 19.78
N VAL A 50 -9.47 -12.88 19.59
CA VAL A 50 -10.08 -13.13 18.28
C VAL A 50 -10.37 -11.83 17.53
N GLU A 51 -10.87 -10.80 18.23
CA GLU A 51 -11.18 -9.50 17.61
C GLU A 51 -9.92 -8.81 17.07
N THR A 52 -8.79 -8.98 17.76
CA THR A 52 -7.50 -8.45 17.29
C THR A 52 -7.03 -9.20 16.05
N LEU A 53 -7.19 -10.52 16.00
CA LEU A 53 -6.83 -11.32 14.82
C LEU A 53 -7.68 -10.91 13.61
N VAL A 54 -9.00 -10.77 13.78
CA VAL A 54 -9.91 -10.35 12.72
C VAL A 54 -9.61 -8.92 12.22
N ASP A 55 -9.28 -7.98 13.12
CA ASP A 55 -8.92 -6.59 12.76
C ASP A 55 -7.59 -6.49 11.99
N ARG A 56 -6.66 -7.40 12.26
CA ARG A 56 -5.26 -7.29 11.78
C ARG A 56 -4.95 -8.21 10.61
N LEU A 57 -5.65 -9.32 10.50
CA LEU A 57 -5.48 -10.34 9.48
C LEU A 57 -6.75 -10.38 8.62
N PRO A 58 -6.76 -9.67 7.48
CA PRO A 58 -7.95 -9.55 6.64
C PRO A 58 -8.50 -10.89 6.16
N ALA A 59 -7.68 -11.95 6.14
CA ALA A 59 -8.06 -13.33 5.78
C ALA A 59 -9.26 -13.85 6.55
N PHE A 60 -9.45 -13.41 7.79
CA PHE A 60 -10.59 -13.82 8.60
C PHE A 60 -11.87 -13.03 8.32
N ALA A 61 -11.76 -11.83 7.76
CA ALA A 61 -12.88 -10.91 7.61
C ALA A 61 -13.42 -10.82 6.18
N TYR A 62 -12.57 -11.04 5.16
CA TYR A 62 -12.91 -10.70 3.78
C TYR A 62 -12.65 -11.85 2.79
N PRO A 63 -13.70 -12.39 2.16
CA PRO A 63 -13.52 -13.23 0.98
C PRO A 63 -13.00 -12.36 -0.19
N GLY A 64 -11.99 -12.84 -0.92
CA GLY A 64 -11.51 -12.19 -2.15
C GLY A 64 -10.21 -11.37 -2.04
N LEU A 65 -9.42 -11.57 -0.99
CA LEU A 65 -8.17 -10.83 -0.74
C LEU A 65 -7.12 -10.98 -1.83
N HIS A 66 -7.17 -12.05 -2.62
CA HIS A 66 -6.31 -12.25 -3.81
C HIS A 66 -6.40 -11.10 -4.82
N ARG A 67 -7.46 -10.28 -4.77
CA ARG A 67 -7.63 -9.10 -5.63
C ARG A 67 -6.93 -7.85 -5.11
N LEU A 68 -6.47 -7.87 -3.87
CA LEU A 68 -5.77 -6.74 -3.26
C LEU A 68 -4.28 -6.79 -3.58
N THR A 69 -3.69 -5.62 -3.77
CA THR A 69 -2.25 -5.51 -3.98
C THR A 69 -1.50 -5.88 -2.70
N ILE A 70 -0.61 -6.87 -2.80
CA ILE A 70 0.35 -7.15 -1.72
C ILE A 70 1.47 -6.13 -1.80
N GLY A 71 1.76 -5.50 -0.67
CA GLY A 71 2.89 -4.61 -0.50
C GLY A 71 3.59 -4.90 0.81
N THR A 72 4.60 -4.10 1.14
CA THR A 72 5.28 -4.18 2.44
C THR A 72 4.89 -3.00 3.31
N THR A 73 4.85 -3.22 4.62
CA THR A 73 4.74 -2.11 5.58
C THR A 73 5.97 -1.21 5.52
N CYS A 74 5.83 0.02 5.98
CA CYS A 74 6.95 0.96 6.06
C CYS A 74 8.08 0.40 6.94
N ARG A 75 9.32 0.42 6.44
CA ARG A 75 10.51 -0.11 7.15
C ARG A 75 10.74 0.52 8.52
N HIS A 76 10.48 1.81 8.66
CA HIS A 76 10.60 2.48 9.95
C HIS A 76 9.41 2.20 10.89
N CYS A 77 8.23 1.90 10.35
CA CYS A 77 7.11 1.39 11.14
C CYS A 77 7.34 -0.05 11.64
N ALA A 78 7.99 -0.89 10.82
CA ALA A 78 8.40 -2.24 11.20
C ALA A 78 9.50 -2.21 12.26
N ALA A 79 10.55 -1.40 12.03
CA ALA A 79 11.67 -1.28 12.97
C ALA A 79 11.22 -0.78 14.35
N ARG A 80 10.24 0.15 14.42
CA ARG A 80 9.64 0.58 15.69
C ARG A 80 8.90 -0.52 16.47
N ARG A 81 8.60 -1.65 15.81
CA ARG A 81 8.03 -2.86 16.41
C ARG A 81 9.07 -3.99 16.46
N ASN A 82 10.36 -3.65 16.49
CA ASN A 82 11.48 -4.60 16.53
C ASN A 82 11.47 -5.62 15.39
N THR A 83 10.98 -5.22 14.21
CA THR A 83 10.93 -6.08 13.03
C THR A 83 11.76 -5.44 11.91
N THR A 84 12.81 -6.14 11.48
CA THR A 84 13.69 -5.72 10.38
C THR A 84 13.43 -6.46 9.08
N SER A 85 12.72 -7.60 9.15
CA SER A 85 12.25 -8.32 7.98
C SER A 85 11.06 -7.60 7.32
N PRO A 86 10.87 -7.77 6.00
CA PRO A 86 9.66 -7.32 5.33
C PRO A 86 8.42 -7.92 6.00
N VAL A 87 7.42 -7.07 6.24
CA VAL A 87 6.08 -7.51 6.65
C VAL A 87 5.14 -7.25 5.50
N GLU A 88 4.60 -8.33 4.93
CA GLU A 88 3.67 -8.25 3.82
C GLU A 88 2.29 -7.88 4.33
N ILE A 89 1.66 -6.95 3.62
CA ILE A 89 0.33 -6.44 3.95
C ILE A 89 -0.53 -6.37 2.69
N TYR A 90 -1.83 -6.56 2.85
CA TYR A 90 -2.81 -6.13 1.86
C TYR A 90 -2.87 -4.60 1.88
N ARG A 91 -2.37 -3.99 0.81
CA ARG A 91 -2.25 -2.54 0.70
C ARG A 91 -3.56 -1.94 0.21
N ASP A 92 -4.03 -0.94 0.95
CA ASP A 92 -5.07 -0.04 0.44
C ASP A 92 -4.59 0.66 -0.84
N PRO A 93 -5.36 0.61 -1.95
CA PRO A 93 -4.97 1.25 -3.22
C PRO A 93 -4.67 2.75 -3.11
N HIS A 94 -5.17 3.39 -2.05
CA HIS A 94 -5.00 4.81 -1.75
C HIS A 94 -3.90 5.09 -0.71
N SER A 95 -3.00 4.13 -0.45
CA SER A 95 -1.91 4.23 0.54
C SER A 95 -0.55 3.92 -0.09
N ASN A 96 0.06 4.92 -0.72
CA ASN A 96 1.36 4.82 -1.38
C ASN A 96 2.50 5.49 -0.60
N VAL A 97 2.19 6.30 0.40
CA VAL A 97 3.17 7.01 1.23
C VAL A 97 2.91 6.78 2.71
N CYS A 98 3.96 6.40 3.43
CA CYS A 98 3.94 6.45 4.89
C CYS A 98 4.06 7.91 5.35
N LEU A 99 2.92 8.56 5.62
CA LEU A 99 2.89 9.97 6.06
C LEU A 99 3.69 10.26 7.34
N ARG A 100 3.95 9.24 8.17
CA ARG A 100 4.70 9.40 9.43
C ARG A 100 6.21 9.45 9.22
N HIS A 101 6.70 8.74 8.22
CA HIS A 101 8.13 8.59 7.95
C HIS A 101 8.54 9.13 6.58
N GLN A 102 7.59 9.69 5.84
CA GLN A 102 7.76 10.27 4.51
C GLN A 102 8.46 9.30 3.55
N LEU A 103 8.11 8.01 3.63
CA LEU A 103 8.63 7.00 2.72
C LEU A 103 7.58 6.62 1.67
N TRP A 104 8.00 6.52 0.42
CA TRP A 104 7.22 5.84 -0.61
C TRP A 104 7.13 4.36 -0.26
N ILE A 105 5.91 3.89 -0.03
CA ILE A 105 5.63 2.47 0.17
C ILE A 105 5.03 1.86 -1.10
N GLY A 106 4.45 2.63 -2.02
CA GLY A 106 3.67 2.22 -3.20
C GLY A 106 4.27 1.19 -4.16
N GLY A 107 5.56 0.84 -4.04
CA GLY A 107 6.20 -0.24 -4.78
C GLY A 107 6.23 -1.60 -4.07
N HIS A 108 7.00 -2.54 -4.63
CA HIS A 108 7.05 -3.94 -4.19
C HIS A 108 8.12 -4.26 -3.14
N GLY A 109 9.11 -3.39 -2.93
CA GLY A 109 10.28 -3.70 -2.09
C GLY A 109 10.30 -2.96 -0.75
N HIS A 110 10.55 -3.70 0.34
CA HIS A 110 10.76 -3.13 1.67
C HIS A 110 12.01 -2.25 1.76
N GLN A 111 13.11 -2.70 1.13
CA GLN A 111 14.38 -1.97 1.13
C GLN A 111 14.40 -0.84 0.09
N SER A 112 13.61 -0.93 -0.98
CA SER A 112 13.50 0.08 -2.02
C SER A 112 12.52 1.22 -1.68
N GLN A 113 12.10 1.35 -0.42
CA GLN A 113 11.27 2.47 0.02
C GLN A 113 12.09 3.77 -0.02
N LEU A 114 11.68 4.70 -0.87
CA LEU A 114 12.40 5.94 -1.13
C LEU A 114 11.95 7.05 -0.17
N ASP A 115 12.89 7.89 0.26
CA ASP A 115 12.63 9.07 1.10
C ASP A 115 12.00 10.19 0.26
N LEU A 116 10.94 10.80 0.78
CA LEU A 116 10.16 11.85 0.15
C LEU A 116 10.32 13.21 0.85
N THR A 117 11.31 13.35 1.74
CA THR A 117 11.58 14.61 2.45
C THR A 117 11.83 15.77 1.46
N ALA A 118 12.51 15.50 0.34
CA ALA A 118 12.74 16.46 -0.73
C ALA A 118 11.52 16.69 -1.66
N LEU A 119 10.44 15.94 -1.48
CA LEU A 119 9.22 15.97 -2.31
C LEU A 119 7.95 16.16 -1.44
N PRO A 120 7.82 17.28 -0.72
CA PRO A 120 6.71 17.51 0.20
C PRO A 120 5.32 17.46 -0.48
N GLU A 121 5.24 17.79 -1.77
CA GLU A 121 4.02 17.71 -2.57
C GLU A 121 3.50 16.27 -2.74
N VAL A 122 4.37 15.27 -2.76
CA VAL A 122 4.00 13.85 -2.82
C VAL A 122 3.31 13.45 -1.51
N THR A 123 3.88 13.87 -0.39
CA THR A 123 3.29 13.67 0.94
C THR A 123 1.95 14.42 1.08
N ALA A 124 1.85 15.64 0.56
CA ALA A 124 0.60 16.40 0.53
C ALA A 124 -0.49 15.69 -0.30
N SER A 125 -0.12 15.16 -1.47
CA SER A 125 -1.01 14.41 -2.35
C SER A 125 -1.54 13.14 -1.68
N GLN A 126 -0.71 12.45 -0.89
CA GLN A 126 -1.17 11.30 -0.11
C GLN A 126 -2.27 11.68 0.90
N ARG A 127 -2.21 12.87 1.52
CA ARG A 127 -3.26 13.35 2.43
C ARG A 127 -4.56 13.62 1.67
N ILE A 128 -4.47 14.20 0.47
CA ILE A 128 -5.61 14.45 -0.40
C ILE A 128 -6.25 13.11 -0.82
N HIS A 129 -5.45 12.16 -1.29
CA HIS A 129 -5.92 10.86 -1.73
C HIS A 129 -6.68 10.10 -0.62
N ARG A 130 -6.14 10.09 0.62
CA ARG A 130 -6.88 9.52 1.78
C ARG A 130 -8.19 10.23 2.07
N ARG A 131 -8.26 11.54 1.87
CA ARG A 131 -9.49 12.31 2.06
C ARG A 131 -10.52 11.96 0.99
N LEU A 132 -10.11 11.80 -0.26
CA LEU A 132 -10.99 11.34 -1.35
C LEU A 132 -11.59 9.97 -1.02
N ALA A 133 -10.74 9.00 -0.65
CA ALA A 133 -11.19 7.65 -0.29
C ALA A 133 -12.18 7.66 0.88
N ARG A 134 -11.97 8.52 1.89
CA ARG A 134 -12.90 8.68 3.01
C ARG A 134 -14.23 9.32 2.63
N ARG A 135 -14.22 10.26 1.66
CA ARG A 135 -15.41 11.04 1.30
C ARG A 135 -16.27 10.33 0.25
N HIS A 136 -15.65 9.65 -0.69
CA HIS A 136 -16.30 9.07 -1.87
C HIS A 136 -16.25 7.53 -1.89
N GLY A 137 -15.69 6.92 -0.84
CA GLY A 137 -15.49 5.47 -0.76
C GLY A 137 -14.16 5.03 -1.37
N THR A 138 -13.64 3.92 -0.85
CA THR A 138 -12.34 3.36 -1.25
C THR A 138 -12.36 2.83 -2.68
N HIS A 139 -13.43 2.13 -3.08
CA HIS A 139 -13.53 1.49 -4.38
C HIS A 139 -13.66 2.50 -5.55
N PRO A 140 -14.60 3.47 -5.53
CA PRO A 140 -14.68 4.48 -6.59
C PRO A 140 -13.39 5.31 -6.70
N THR A 141 -12.79 5.65 -5.55
CA THR A 141 -11.52 6.39 -5.53
C THR A 141 -10.38 5.56 -6.14
N ALA A 142 -10.33 4.26 -5.88
CA ALA A 142 -9.30 3.37 -6.44
C ALA A 142 -9.41 3.26 -7.97
N ILE A 143 -10.63 3.13 -8.52
CA ILE A 143 -10.86 3.12 -9.98
C ILE A 143 -10.40 4.44 -10.60
N ALA A 144 -10.88 5.57 -10.08
CA ALA A 144 -10.49 6.88 -10.57
C ALA A 144 -8.97 7.15 -10.44
N PHE A 145 -8.33 6.61 -9.40
CA PHE A 145 -6.88 6.72 -9.22
C PHE A 145 -6.10 5.86 -10.21
N HIS A 146 -6.58 4.65 -10.51
CA HIS A 146 -5.98 3.81 -11.53
C HIS A 146 -5.98 4.52 -12.89
N ASP A 147 -7.13 5.04 -13.32
CA ASP A 147 -7.27 5.74 -14.61
C ASP A 147 -6.44 7.03 -14.66
N ALA A 148 -6.42 7.78 -13.56
CA ALA A 148 -5.58 8.96 -13.42
C ALA A 148 -4.08 8.64 -13.49
N SER A 149 -3.66 7.54 -12.87
CA SER A 149 -2.26 7.09 -12.88
C SER A 149 -1.83 6.66 -14.28
N GLU A 150 -2.67 5.92 -15.00
CA GLU A 150 -2.51 5.60 -16.42
C GLU A 150 -2.30 6.88 -17.28
N ILE A 151 -3.16 7.89 -17.10
CA ILE A 151 -3.05 9.16 -17.82
C ILE A 151 -1.74 9.88 -17.46
N ALA A 152 -1.36 9.92 -16.18
CA ALA A 152 -0.15 10.57 -15.72
C ALA A 152 1.11 9.87 -16.25
N HIS A 153 1.16 8.53 -16.21
CA HIS A 153 2.26 7.72 -16.74
C HIS A 153 2.42 7.85 -18.26
N ARG A 154 1.32 8.01 -19.02
CA ARG A 154 1.44 8.25 -20.47
C ARG A 154 2.26 9.49 -20.81
N ARG A 155 2.30 10.49 -19.92
CA ARG A 155 3.10 11.72 -20.13
C ARG A 155 4.59 11.48 -20.02
N THR A 156 5.03 10.53 -19.19
CA THR A 156 6.47 10.19 -19.05
C THR A 156 6.98 9.31 -20.18
N ARG A 157 6.08 8.72 -20.98
CA ARG A 157 6.44 7.98 -22.21
C ARG A 157 6.73 8.89 -23.41
N GLN A 158 6.47 10.20 -23.30
CA GLN A 158 6.75 11.15 -24.37
C GLN A 158 8.21 11.63 -24.28
N PRO A 159 8.87 11.99 -25.40
CA PRO A 159 10.26 12.46 -25.39
C PRO A 159 10.45 13.76 -24.59
N THR A 160 9.39 14.58 -24.50
CA THR A 160 9.41 15.90 -23.86
C THR A 160 8.58 15.89 -22.58
N TRP A 161 9.25 15.64 -21.45
CA TRP A 161 8.57 15.65 -20.15
C TRP A 161 8.14 17.07 -19.77
N PRO A 162 6.97 17.24 -19.12
CA PRO A 162 6.61 18.49 -18.46
C PRO A 162 7.69 18.98 -17.48
N THR A 163 7.90 20.30 -17.40
CA THR A 163 8.96 20.90 -16.56
C THR A 163 8.86 20.51 -15.09
N HIS A 164 7.65 20.43 -14.54
CA HIS A 164 7.45 20.07 -13.13
C HIS A 164 7.82 18.61 -12.82
N LEU A 165 7.67 17.68 -13.77
CA LEU A 165 8.10 16.29 -13.57
C LEU A 165 9.63 16.18 -13.56
N ARG A 166 10.31 16.93 -14.43
CA ARG A 166 11.78 17.03 -14.42
C ARG A 166 12.29 17.62 -13.12
N GLN A 167 11.70 18.73 -12.66
CA GLN A 167 12.04 19.34 -11.37
C GLN A 167 11.86 18.39 -10.20
N ARG A 168 10.76 17.61 -10.17
CA ARG A 168 10.56 16.59 -9.12
C ARG A 168 11.60 15.48 -9.18
N LEU A 169 11.94 15.02 -10.39
CA LEU A 169 12.97 14.01 -10.56
C LEU A 169 14.30 14.54 -10.02
N GLU A 170 14.73 15.72 -10.47
CA GLU A 170 15.98 16.38 -10.05
C GLU A 170 16.04 16.66 -8.55
N ASN A 171 14.93 17.10 -7.94
CA ASN A 171 14.89 17.41 -6.51
C ASN A 171 14.86 16.17 -5.63
N GLY A 172 14.16 15.12 -6.06
CA GLY A 172 13.92 13.92 -5.27
C GLY A 172 14.97 12.83 -5.43
N PHE A 173 15.57 12.76 -6.61
CA PHE A 173 16.44 11.67 -7.02
C PHE A 173 17.64 12.28 -7.74
N TYR A 174 18.86 11.91 -7.34
CA TYR A 174 20.12 12.47 -7.89
C TYR A 174 20.37 12.08 -9.37
N GLN A 175 19.32 11.85 -10.16
CA GLN A 175 19.35 11.41 -11.54
C GLN A 175 18.95 12.56 -12.47
N GLN A 176 19.84 12.91 -13.39
CA GLN A 176 19.61 13.98 -14.38
C GLN A 176 19.00 13.49 -15.69
N ASP A 177 19.04 12.18 -15.97
CA ASP A 177 18.48 11.60 -17.19
C ASP A 177 17.10 10.96 -16.92
N PRO A 178 15.99 11.56 -17.40
CA PRO A 178 14.65 11.00 -17.29
C PRO A 178 14.51 9.59 -17.89
N LEU A 179 15.34 9.23 -18.87
CA LEU A 179 15.31 7.90 -19.51
C LEU A 179 15.84 6.79 -18.59
N GLN A 180 16.55 7.15 -17.53
CA GLN A 180 17.08 6.21 -16.55
C GLN A 180 16.25 6.14 -15.27
N ALA A 181 15.19 6.94 -15.16
CA ALA A 181 14.29 6.90 -14.02
C ALA A 181 13.66 5.50 -13.90
N THR A 182 13.76 4.92 -12.71
CA THR A 182 13.12 3.64 -12.38
C THR A 182 11.60 3.79 -12.38
N THR A 183 10.88 2.67 -12.52
CA THR A 183 9.40 2.67 -12.40
C THR A 183 8.93 3.30 -11.08
N THR A 184 9.63 3.04 -9.97
CA THR A 184 9.25 3.60 -8.66
C THR A 184 9.42 5.12 -8.62
N GLU A 185 10.49 5.65 -9.20
CA GLU A 185 10.71 7.10 -9.29
C GLU A 185 9.65 7.76 -10.19
N ILE A 186 9.31 7.12 -11.32
CA ILE A 186 8.22 7.56 -12.20
C ILE A 186 6.88 7.59 -11.44
N ASP A 187 6.56 6.54 -10.69
CA ASP A 187 5.35 6.49 -9.87
C ASP A 187 5.33 7.66 -8.85
N ILE A 188 6.46 7.94 -8.21
CA ILE A 188 6.57 9.02 -7.21
C ILE A 188 6.36 10.40 -7.84
N ILE A 189 7.08 10.73 -8.92
CA ILE A 189 7.02 12.08 -9.50
C ILE A 189 5.68 12.37 -10.17
N THR A 190 4.99 11.34 -10.66
CA THR A 190 3.67 11.45 -11.29
C THR A 190 2.52 11.36 -10.30
N TYR A 191 2.75 10.85 -9.09
CA TYR A 191 1.70 10.69 -8.07
C TYR A 191 0.89 11.97 -7.77
N PRO A 192 1.49 13.17 -7.62
CA PRO A 192 0.70 14.39 -7.41
C PRO A 192 -0.26 14.72 -8.57
N ASP A 193 0.17 14.47 -9.81
CA ASP A 193 -0.64 14.69 -11.00
C ASP A 193 -1.80 13.69 -11.05
N ALA A 194 -1.52 12.41 -10.73
CA ALA A 194 -2.53 11.37 -10.63
C ALA A 194 -3.59 11.72 -9.58
N VAL A 195 -3.20 12.11 -8.36
CA VAL A 195 -4.17 12.50 -7.30
C VAL A 195 -5.00 13.73 -7.70
N THR A 196 -4.40 14.69 -8.40
CA THR A 196 -5.12 15.85 -8.92
C THR A 196 -6.19 15.43 -9.92
N MET A 197 -5.86 14.53 -10.86
CA MET A 197 -6.81 13.98 -11.82
C MET A 197 -7.89 13.12 -11.14
N THR A 198 -7.53 12.30 -10.15
CA THR A 198 -8.48 11.52 -9.35
C THR A 198 -9.52 12.42 -8.71
N THR A 199 -9.11 13.59 -8.19
CA THR A 199 -10.05 14.57 -7.65
C THR A 199 -11.10 14.96 -8.69
N ILE A 200 -10.70 15.23 -9.93
CA ILE A 200 -11.63 15.61 -11.00
C ILE A 200 -12.56 14.45 -11.37
N LEU A 201 -12.01 13.25 -11.56
CA LEU A 201 -12.76 12.06 -11.99
C LEU A 201 -13.82 11.66 -10.95
N VAL A 202 -13.44 11.59 -9.67
CA VAL A 202 -14.38 11.21 -8.60
C VAL A 202 -15.53 12.22 -8.44
N HIS A 203 -15.26 13.53 -8.64
CA HIS A 203 -16.33 14.53 -8.57
C HIS A 203 -17.27 14.45 -9.79
N ARG A 204 -16.75 14.13 -10.98
CA ARG A 204 -17.55 13.95 -12.20
C ARG A 204 -18.54 12.79 -12.06
N ASP A 205 -18.09 11.65 -11.52
CA ASP A 205 -18.96 10.48 -11.36
C ASP A 205 -20.06 10.72 -10.33
N THR A 206 -19.76 11.43 -9.23
CA THR A 206 -20.80 11.81 -8.25
C THR A 206 -21.84 12.79 -8.79
N GLN A 207 -21.53 13.55 -9.84
CA GLN A 207 -22.51 14.45 -10.49
C GLN A 207 -23.38 13.74 -11.51
N LEU A 208 -22.93 12.59 -12.03
CA LEU A 208 -23.63 11.80 -13.04
C LEU A 208 -24.54 10.71 -12.43
N ASP A 209 -24.36 10.36 -11.15
CA ASP A 209 -25.23 9.41 -10.44
C ASP A 209 -25.89 10.02 -9.18
N PRO A 210 -26.97 10.80 -9.34
CA PRO A 210 -27.73 11.34 -8.20
C PRO A 210 -28.67 10.32 -7.52
N HIS A 211 -28.63 9.02 -7.87
CA HIS A 211 -29.64 8.04 -7.42
C HIS A 211 -29.13 6.90 -6.51
N HIS A 212 -27.86 6.88 -6.10
CA HIS A 212 -27.37 5.92 -5.10
C HIS A 212 -27.42 6.46 -3.66
N ILE A 213 -28.62 6.82 -3.20
CA ILE A 213 -28.97 6.86 -1.77
C ILE A 213 -30.21 6.01 -1.59
N LYS A 214 -30.02 4.75 -1.19
CA LYS A 214 -30.90 4.00 -0.27
C LYS A 214 -30.07 3.04 0.55
#